data_AF-A0A2G8T2S1-F1
#
_entry.id   AF-A0A2G8T2S1-F1
#
_cell.length_a   1.000
_cell.length_b   1.000
_cell.length_c   1.000
_cell.angle_alpha   90.00
_cell.angle_beta   90.00
_cell.angle_gamma   90.00
#
_symmetry.space_group_name_H-M   'P 1'
#
loop_
_entity.id
_entity.type
_entity.pdbx_description
1 polymer ?
#
loop_
_entity_poly.entity_id
_entity_poly.type
_entity_poly.pdbx_seq_one_letter_code
_entity_poly.pdbx_strand_id
1 'polypeptide(L)'
;MTNPRGANPATPRRTGARRVVALCLALLCAVLFSLGAWQVQRLQWKKALIAQVDGRVHAPATAAPPVAAWTALSRNNDEYRHLRLEGRFLDRLSTRVQAVTELGAGFWVLTPFVIGGSGSTDNVNSGGAVVLINRGFIPSDATPADAGPGAVGITGLLRMSERGGGFLRDNDPKHNRWYSRDAEAIGAARGLTRIAPWFLDQDATNSVAPKTGSDPFNREVQGVEIKITNGSDPINHDVQGTGRRTTNGSDPFSRIGAPVAPVAGLTVVSFHNNHLVYALTWFAMGLMSAGASYAIARGKI
;
A
#
# COMPACT_ATOMS: atom_id res chain seq x y z
N MET A 1 60.21 -73.41 -8.36
CA MET A 1 58.79 -73.11 -8.62
C MET A 1 58.48 -71.73 -8.09
N THR A 2 57.99 -70.86 -8.96
CA THR A 2 57.74 -69.42 -8.82
C THR A 2 56.52 -69.12 -7.94
N ASN A 3 56.60 -68.12 -7.06
CA ASN A 3 55.43 -67.46 -6.47
C ASN A 3 55.45 -65.97 -6.88
N PRO A 4 54.40 -65.41 -7.52
CA PRO A 4 54.46 -64.09 -8.12
C PRO A 4 54.26 -62.98 -7.09
N ARG A 5 54.87 -61.84 -7.39
CA ARG A 5 54.82 -60.59 -6.62
C ARG A 5 53.37 -60.13 -6.44
N GLY A 6 52.94 -59.95 -5.20
CA GLY A 6 51.73 -59.17 -4.88
C GLY A 6 51.96 -57.71 -5.24
N ALA A 7 51.34 -57.24 -6.33
CA ALA A 7 51.26 -55.83 -6.63
C ALA A 7 50.23 -55.19 -5.68
N ASN A 8 50.65 -54.23 -4.85
CA ASN A 8 49.73 -53.40 -4.09
C ASN A 8 48.91 -52.51 -5.04
N PRO A 9 47.62 -52.26 -4.77
CA PRO A 9 46.75 -51.50 -5.65
C PRO A 9 47.15 -50.02 -5.69
N ALA A 10 47.33 -49.48 -6.89
CA ALA A 10 47.54 -48.04 -7.09
C ALA A 10 46.29 -47.27 -6.61
N THR A 11 46.43 -46.46 -5.56
CA THR A 11 45.38 -45.51 -5.17
C THR A 11 45.92 -44.10 -5.06
N PRO A 12 45.76 -43.25 -6.10
CA PRO A 12 45.69 -41.81 -5.84
C PRO A 12 44.61 -41.13 -6.71
N ARG A 13 43.32 -41.45 -6.53
CA ARG A 13 42.20 -40.66 -7.11
C ARG A 13 41.74 -39.49 -6.22
N ARG A 14 42.24 -39.38 -4.98
CA ARG A 14 41.73 -38.46 -3.94
C ARG A 14 42.08 -36.97 -4.17
N THR A 15 43.19 -36.66 -4.82
CA THR A 15 43.63 -35.26 -5.04
C THR A 15 42.84 -34.53 -6.12
N GLY A 16 42.47 -35.22 -7.21
CA GLY A 16 41.62 -34.65 -8.27
C GLY A 16 40.21 -34.32 -7.77
N ALA A 17 39.60 -35.24 -7.00
CA ALA A 17 38.27 -35.03 -6.42
C ALA A 17 38.23 -33.82 -5.45
N ARG A 18 39.24 -33.66 -4.59
CA ARG A 18 39.36 -32.50 -3.68
C ARG A 18 39.42 -31.17 -4.42
N ARG A 19 40.16 -31.10 -5.54
CA ARG A 19 40.23 -29.89 -6.37
C ARG A 19 38.89 -29.56 -7.01
N VAL A 20 38.18 -30.56 -7.53
CA VAL A 20 36.83 -30.37 -8.10
C VAL A 20 35.87 -29.83 -7.04
N VAL A 21 35.84 -30.42 -5.84
CA VAL A 21 34.99 -29.94 -4.74
C VAL A 21 35.34 -28.52 -4.31
N ALA A 22 36.62 -28.19 -4.17
CA ALA A 22 37.06 -26.83 -3.83
C ALA A 22 36.63 -25.81 -4.90
N LEU A 23 36.73 -26.17 -6.19
CA LEU A 23 36.27 -25.33 -7.31
C LEU A 23 34.74 -25.15 -7.30
N CYS A 24 33.97 -26.22 -7.06
CA CYS A 24 32.51 -26.12 -6.94
C CYS A 24 32.10 -25.18 -5.79
N LEU A 25 32.77 -25.26 -4.63
CA LEU A 25 32.51 -24.37 -3.49
C LEU A 25 32.94 -22.92 -3.77
N ALA A 26 34.01 -22.71 -4.53
CA ALA A 26 34.41 -21.37 -4.97
C ALA A 26 33.39 -20.78 -5.95
N LEU A 27 32.87 -21.58 -6.89
CA LEU A 27 31.81 -21.16 -7.81
C LEU A 27 30.51 -20.85 -7.06
N LEU A 28 30.11 -21.71 -6.11
CA LEU A 28 28.96 -21.47 -5.25
C LEU A 28 29.12 -20.15 -4.48
N CYS A 29 30.30 -19.90 -3.89
CA CYS A 29 30.59 -18.63 -3.24
C CYS A 29 30.37 -17.44 -4.19
N ALA A 30 30.90 -17.51 -5.42
CA ALA A 30 30.73 -16.44 -6.40
C ALA A 30 29.25 -16.15 -6.69
N VAL A 31 28.44 -17.19 -6.91
CA VAL A 31 26.99 -17.06 -7.13
C VAL A 31 26.29 -16.43 -5.91
N LEU A 32 26.60 -16.89 -4.70
CA LEU A 32 25.99 -16.38 -3.46
C LEU A 32 26.33 -14.89 -3.24
N PHE A 33 27.57 -14.48 -3.49
CA PHE A 33 27.96 -13.06 -3.42
C PHE A 33 27.27 -12.22 -4.49
N SER A 34 27.12 -12.74 -5.72
CA SER A 34 26.35 -12.06 -6.78
C SER A 34 24.88 -11.89 -6.39
N LEU A 35 24.25 -12.90 -5.79
CA LEU A 35 22.89 -12.81 -5.27
C LEU A 35 22.78 -11.80 -4.11
N GLY A 36 23.75 -11.80 -3.18
CA GLY A 36 23.81 -10.81 -2.10
C GLY A 36 23.92 -9.37 -2.63
N ALA A 37 24.80 -9.13 -3.61
CA ALA A 37 24.96 -7.84 -4.26
C ALA A 37 23.67 -7.39 -4.98
N TRP A 38 23.01 -8.31 -5.68
CA TRP A 38 21.73 -8.04 -6.34
C TRP A 38 20.63 -7.65 -5.33
N GLN A 39 20.57 -8.31 -4.17
CA GLN A 39 19.61 -7.94 -3.11
C GLN A 39 19.87 -6.52 -2.57
N VAL A 40 21.14 -6.13 -2.39
CA VAL A 40 21.50 -4.76 -1.99
C VAL A 40 21.10 -3.74 -3.06
N GLN A 41 21.35 -4.03 -4.34
CA GLN A 41 20.92 -3.16 -5.44
C GLN A 41 19.39 -3.00 -5.46
N ARG A 42 18.66 -4.10 -5.31
CA ARG A 42 17.20 -4.12 -5.26
C ARG A 42 16.66 -3.33 -4.07
N LEU A 43 17.32 -3.41 -2.91
CA LEU A 43 17.03 -2.60 -1.74
C LEU A 43 17.14 -1.10 -2.04
N GLN A 44 18.19 -0.66 -2.74
CA GLN A 44 18.37 0.75 -3.08
C GLN A 44 17.27 1.27 -4.00
N TRP A 45 16.87 0.51 -5.02
CA TRP A 45 15.73 0.86 -5.86
C TRP A 45 14.43 1.00 -5.06
N LYS A 46 14.21 0.09 -4.11
CA LYS A 46 13.04 0.17 -3.22
C LYS A 46 13.08 1.40 -2.33
N LYS A 47 14.24 1.74 -1.76
CA LYS A 47 14.42 2.96 -0.95
C LYS A 47 14.14 4.22 -1.76
N ALA A 48 14.59 4.28 -3.00
CA ALA A 48 14.33 5.41 -3.89
C ALA A 48 12.82 5.56 -4.20
N LEU A 49 12.11 4.45 -4.40
CA LEU A 49 10.65 4.48 -4.58
C LEU A 49 9.93 4.99 -3.32
N ILE A 50 10.34 4.52 -2.14
CA ILE A 50 9.77 4.98 -0.86
C ILE A 50 10.00 6.49 -0.70
N ALA A 51 11.23 6.96 -0.92
CA ALA A 51 11.55 8.39 -0.83
C ALA A 51 10.75 9.24 -1.83
N GLN A 52 10.50 8.72 -3.04
CA GLN A 52 9.66 9.39 -4.02
C GLN A 52 8.21 9.50 -3.56
N VAL A 53 7.64 8.41 -3.05
CA VAL A 53 6.25 8.41 -2.54
C VAL A 53 6.13 9.30 -1.31
N ASP A 54 7.06 9.19 -0.36
CA ASP A 54 7.14 10.02 0.83
C ASP A 54 7.20 11.52 0.46
N GLY A 55 8.04 11.89 -0.50
CA GLY A 55 8.13 13.26 -0.99
C GLY A 55 6.84 13.76 -1.65
N ARG A 56 6.08 12.90 -2.34
CA ARG A 56 4.79 13.27 -2.95
C ARG A 56 3.69 13.47 -1.91
N VAL A 57 3.63 12.57 -0.94
CA VAL A 57 2.63 12.56 0.13
C VAL A 57 2.75 13.81 1.00
N HIS A 58 3.98 14.22 1.32
CA HIS A 58 4.25 15.38 2.18
C HIS A 58 4.41 16.70 1.40
N ALA A 59 4.33 16.66 0.06
CA ALA A 59 4.37 17.87 -0.75
C ALA A 59 3.12 18.75 -0.50
N PRO A 60 3.24 20.08 -0.66
CA PRO A 60 2.07 20.95 -0.67
C PRO A 60 1.06 20.55 -1.75
N ALA A 61 -0.23 20.68 -1.45
CA ALA A 61 -1.30 20.40 -2.40
C ALA A 61 -1.18 21.30 -3.65
N THR A 62 -1.25 20.69 -4.83
CA THR A 62 -1.22 21.39 -6.12
C THR A 62 -2.57 21.30 -6.83
N ALA A 63 -2.86 22.20 -7.78
CA ALA A 63 -4.11 22.11 -8.54
C ALA A 63 -4.24 20.76 -9.26
N ALA A 64 -5.45 20.19 -9.28
CA ALA A 64 -5.69 18.94 -10.00
C ALA A 64 -5.37 19.06 -11.50
N PRO A 65 -4.84 18.00 -12.14
CA PRO A 65 -4.58 17.99 -13.57
C PRO A 65 -5.85 18.30 -14.38
N PRO A 66 -5.75 19.07 -15.47
CA PRO A 66 -6.87 19.31 -16.37
C PRO A 66 -7.37 17.98 -16.97
N VAL A 67 -8.65 17.93 -17.32
CA VAL A 67 -9.31 16.72 -17.87
C VAL A 67 -8.55 16.13 -19.06
N ALA A 68 -8.00 16.99 -19.92
CA ALA A 68 -7.22 16.57 -21.09
C ALA A 68 -5.94 15.78 -20.74
N ALA A 69 -5.41 15.94 -19.53
CA ALA A 69 -4.20 15.26 -19.08
C ALA A 69 -4.47 13.91 -18.38
N TRP A 70 -5.73 13.59 -18.08
CA TRP A 70 -6.06 12.42 -17.24
C TRP A 70 -5.61 11.08 -17.82
N THR A 71 -5.64 10.93 -19.15
CA THR A 71 -5.22 9.70 -19.83
C THR A 71 -3.70 9.47 -19.79
N ALA A 72 -2.92 10.53 -19.53
CA ALA A 72 -1.46 10.45 -19.41
C ALA A 72 -0.99 10.14 -17.98
N LEU A 73 -1.89 10.22 -16.99
CA LEU A 73 -1.56 9.93 -15.59
C LEU A 73 -1.31 8.44 -15.40
N SER A 74 -0.33 8.11 -14.57
CA SER A 74 0.08 6.72 -14.33
C SER A 74 0.37 6.43 -12.87
N ARG A 75 0.28 5.16 -12.49
CA ARG A 75 0.58 4.71 -11.13
C ARG A 75 1.99 5.11 -10.68
N ASN A 76 2.99 4.90 -11.54
CA ASN A 76 4.39 5.13 -11.19
C ASN A 76 4.72 6.62 -11.03
N ASN A 77 4.10 7.49 -11.84
CA ASN A 77 4.47 8.91 -11.90
C ASN A 77 3.54 9.82 -11.09
N ASP A 78 2.29 9.43 -10.88
CA ASP A 78 1.27 10.33 -10.37
C ASP A 78 0.59 9.86 -9.08
N GLU A 79 0.63 8.56 -8.76
CA GLU A 79 0.03 8.09 -7.51
C GLU A 79 0.69 8.76 -6.30
N TYR A 80 -0.15 9.12 -5.33
CA TYR A 80 0.15 9.86 -4.11
C TYR A 80 0.56 11.32 -4.29
N ARG A 81 0.38 11.92 -5.48
CA ARG A 81 0.48 13.37 -5.61
C ARG A 81 -0.60 14.04 -4.76
N HIS A 82 -0.19 15.01 -3.96
CA HIS A 82 -1.11 15.83 -3.17
C HIS A 82 -1.78 16.88 -4.07
N LEU A 83 -3.11 16.78 -4.19
CA LEU A 83 -3.93 17.63 -5.05
C LEU A 83 -4.96 18.44 -4.26
N ARG A 84 -5.33 19.59 -4.82
CA ARG A 84 -6.45 20.44 -4.42
C ARG A 84 -7.50 20.42 -5.53
N LEU A 85 -8.76 20.20 -5.16
CA LEU A 85 -9.92 20.29 -6.03
C LEU A 85 -10.94 21.27 -5.48
N GLU A 86 -11.66 21.92 -6.38
CA GLU A 86 -12.79 22.79 -6.06
C GLU A 86 -14.00 22.36 -6.88
N GLY A 87 -15.15 22.23 -6.24
CA GLY A 87 -16.30 21.59 -6.84
C GLY A 87 -17.40 21.32 -5.84
N ARG A 88 -18.30 20.40 -6.16
CA ARG A 88 -19.45 20.04 -5.30
C ARG A 88 -19.64 18.53 -5.23
N PHE A 89 -20.09 18.03 -4.08
CA PHE A 89 -20.41 16.62 -3.90
C PHE A 89 -21.78 16.26 -4.50
N LEU A 90 -21.88 15.03 -5.02
CA LEU A 90 -23.13 14.40 -5.43
C LEU A 90 -23.49 13.31 -4.41
N ASP A 91 -23.89 13.72 -3.20
CA ASP A 91 -24.05 12.82 -2.04
C ASP A 91 -24.96 11.61 -2.30
N ARG A 92 -26.04 11.79 -3.08
CA ARG A 92 -26.97 10.71 -3.45
C ARG A 92 -26.34 9.58 -4.26
N LEU A 93 -25.18 9.83 -4.87
CA LEU A 93 -24.44 8.84 -5.67
C LEU A 93 -23.27 8.21 -4.89
N SER A 94 -23.18 8.46 -3.59
CA SER A 94 -22.16 7.88 -2.72
C SER A 94 -22.18 6.36 -2.75
N THR A 95 -20.99 5.77 -2.74
CA THR A 95 -20.77 4.33 -2.85
C THR A 95 -19.97 3.84 -1.67
N ARG A 96 -20.47 2.79 -1.01
CA ARG A 96 -19.76 2.10 0.07
C ARG A 96 -18.92 0.97 -0.52
N VAL A 97 -17.61 1.05 -0.34
CA VAL A 97 -16.65 0.02 -0.76
C VAL A 97 -16.15 -0.70 0.49
N GLN A 98 -16.27 -2.02 0.52
CA GLN A 98 -15.91 -2.81 1.69
C GLN A 98 -14.43 -2.61 2.07
N ALA A 99 -14.17 -2.40 3.35
CA ALA A 99 -12.85 -2.14 3.89
C ALA A 99 -12.64 -2.84 5.23
N VAL A 100 -11.39 -3.19 5.51
CA VAL A 100 -10.92 -3.56 6.85
C VAL A 100 -9.78 -2.61 7.17
N THR A 101 -9.93 -1.86 8.26
CA THR A 101 -8.94 -0.88 8.74
C THR A 101 -8.58 -1.19 10.19
N GLU A 102 -7.69 -0.40 10.78
CA GLU A 102 -7.41 -0.47 12.23
C GLU A 102 -8.65 -0.16 13.08
N LEU A 103 -9.64 0.54 12.53
CA LEU A 103 -10.93 0.80 13.18
C LEU A 103 -11.93 -0.38 13.05
N GLY A 104 -11.51 -1.48 12.40
CA GLY A 104 -12.32 -2.68 12.18
C GLY A 104 -12.93 -2.78 10.78
N ALA A 105 -13.93 -3.65 10.65
CA ALA A 105 -14.63 -3.90 9.40
C ALA A 105 -15.71 -2.85 9.13
N GLY A 106 -15.76 -2.35 7.89
CA GLY A 106 -16.70 -1.32 7.49
C GLY A 106 -16.58 -0.96 6.02
N PHE A 107 -16.73 0.33 5.72
CA PHE A 107 -16.78 0.84 4.36
C PHE A 107 -15.98 2.12 4.18
N TRP A 108 -15.23 2.19 3.08
CA TRP A 108 -14.84 3.47 2.48
C TRP A 108 -16.06 4.11 1.81
N VAL A 109 -16.22 5.41 1.98
CA VAL A 109 -17.31 6.19 1.38
C VAL A 109 -16.77 6.99 0.21
N LEU A 110 -17.05 6.51 -1.00
CA LEU A 110 -16.65 7.17 -2.25
C LEU A 110 -17.81 8.01 -2.77
N THR A 111 -17.67 9.33 -2.75
CA THR A 111 -18.69 10.27 -3.21
C THR A 111 -18.22 10.96 -4.50
N PRO A 112 -19.03 10.96 -5.56
CA PRO A 112 -18.70 11.70 -6.78
C PRO A 112 -18.64 13.21 -6.52
N PHE A 113 -17.64 13.87 -7.11
CA PHE A 113 -17.36 15.29 -6.95
C PHE A 113 -17.21 15.95 -8.31
N VAL A 114 -18.11 16.90 -8.61
CA VAL A 114 -18.14 17.60 -9.89
C VAL A 114 -17.22 18.79 -9.84
N ILE A 115 -16.28 18.85 -10.79
CA ILE A 115 -15.34 19.96 -11.00
C ILE A 115 -15.63 20.69 -12.32
N GLY A 116 -15.39 22.00 -12.34
CA GLY A 116 -15.44 22.81 -13.57
C GLY A 116 -16.83 22.99 -14.20
N GLY A 117 -17.93 22.77 -13.46
CA GLY A 117 -19.31 22.96 -13.94
C GLY A 117 -20.07 24.03 -13.17
N SER A 118 -20.63 25.02 -13.88
CA SER A 118 -21.58 26.01 -13.34
C SER A 118 -23.01 25.47 -13.22
N GLY A 119 -23.25 24.23 -13.65
CA GLY A 119 -24.58 23.62 -13.74
C GLY A 119 -25.25 23.33 -12.40
N SER A 120 -26.59 23.35 -12.43
CA SER A 120 -27.51 23.10 -11.34
C SER A 120 -27.34 21.72 -10.69
N THR A 121 -27.72 21.62 -9.41
CA THR A 121 -27.56 20.48 -8.48
C THR A 121 -28.32 19.22 -8.89
N ASP A 122 -29.20 19.34 -9.88
CA ASP A 122 -30.16 18.33 -10.33
C ASP A 122 -29.75 17.60 -11.61
N ASN A 123 -28.72 18.06 -12.33
CA ASN A 123 -28.33 17.44 -13.59
C ASN A 123 -26.82 17.21 -13.71
N VAL A 124 -26.41 16.00 -13.28
CA VAL A 124 -25.04 15.47 -13.29
C VAL A 124 -24.38 15.49 -14.69
N ASN A 125 -25.19 15.61 -15.75
CA ASN A 125 -24.74 15.68 -17.14
C ASN A 125 -24.49 17.11 -17.66
N SER A 126 -24.54 18.14 -16.81
CA SER A 126 -24.37 19.55 -17.21
C SER A 126 -22.93 19.97 -17.56
N GLY A 127 -22.11 19.05 -18.09
CA GLY A 127 -20.79 19.35 -18.66
C GLY A 127 -19.61 19.44 -17.68
N GLY A 128 -19.83 19.23 -16.37
CA GLY A 128 -18.76 19.12 -15.38
C GLY A 128 -18.02 17.79 -15.50
N ALA A 129 -16.72 17.78 -15.17
CA ALA A 129 -15.97 16.53 -15.02
C ALA A 129 -16.15 15.99 -13.60
N VAL A 130 -16.03 14.68 -13.41
CA VAL A 130 -16.28 14.03 -12.11
C VAL A 130 -15.04 13.32 -11.63
N VAL A 131 -14.70 13.52 -10.36
CA VAL A 131 -13.67 12.78 -9.63
C VAL A 131 -14.35 12.08 -8.46
N LEU A 132 -14.03 10.81 -8.20
CA LEU A 132 -14.48 10.18 -6.95
C LEU A 132 -13.59 10.63 -5.80
N ILE A 133 -14.21 10.97 -4.68
CA ILE A 133 -13.51 11.33 -3.45
C ILE A 133 -13.83 10.26 -2.42
N ASN A 134 -12.81 9.54 -1.96
CA ASN A 134 -12.90 8.74 -0.76
C ASN A 134 -12.90 9.69 0.44
N ARG A 135 -14.09 9.93 1.00
CA ARG A 135 -14.27 10.86 2.13
C ARG A 135 -13.89 10.25 3.47
N GLY A 136 -13.59 8.95 3.51
CA GLY A 136 -13.19 8.27 4.74
C GLY A 136 -13.97 7.00 5.04
N PHE A 137 -13.67 6.45 6.21
CA PHE A 137 -14.21 5.19 6.71
C PHE A 137 -15.46 5.40 7.57
N ILE A 138 -16.39 4.47 7.48
CA ILE A 138 -17.49 4.29 8.43
C ILE A 138 -17.58 2.82 8.90
N PRO A 139 -17.99 2.56 10.16
CA PRO A 139 -18.31 1.21 10.63
C PRO A 139 -19.44 0.55 9.81
N SER A 140 -19.51 -0.78 9.88
CA SER A 140 -20.45 -1.58 9.07
C SER A 140 -21.94 -1.29 9.34
N ASP A 141 -22.27 -0.87 10.56
CA ASP A 141 -23.61 -0.56 11.05
C ASP A 141 -23.98 0.92 10.89
N ALA A 142 -23.06 1.76 10.43
CA ALA A 142 -23.26 3.18 10.27
C ALA A 142 -23.80 3.56 8.88
N THR A 143 -24.55 4.66 8.83
CA THR A 143 -24.91 5.36 7.59
C THR A 143 -24.00 6.57 7.41
N PRO A 144 -23.47 6.83 6.21
CA PRO A 144 -22.64 8.01 5.99
C PRO A 144 -23.49 9.27 6.06
N ALA A 145 -23.04 10.29 6.78
CA ALA A 145 -23.57 11.64 6.68
C ALA A 145 -23.28 12.24 5.29
N ASP A 146 -24.11 13.16 4.83
CA ASP A 146 -23.84 13.90 3.58
C ASP A 146 -22.67 14.89 3.79
N ALA A 147 -21.94 15.20 2.72
CA ALA A 147 -20.90 16.23 2.78
C ALA A 147 -21.49 17.64 2.91
N GLY A 148 -22.75 17.79 2.50
CA GLY A 148 -23.51 19.02 2.59
C GLY A 148 -23.65 19.71 1.22
N PRO A 149 -24.64 20.60 1.10
CA PRO A 149 -24.90 21.30 -0.15
C PRO A 149 -23.84 22.36 -0.44
N GLY A 150 -23.53 22.56 -1.72
CA GLY A 150 -22.75 23.71 -2.20
C GLY A 150 -21.36 23.38 -2.72
N ALA A 151 -20.64 24.43 -3.09
CA ALA A 151 -19.27 24.33 -3.57
C ALA A 151 -18.28 24.33 -2.39
N VAL A 152 -17.27 23.48 -2.46
CA VAL A 152 -16.25 23.28 -1.43
C VAL A 152 -14.89 23.02 -2.08
N GLY A 153 -13.83 23.45 -1.40
CA GLY A 153 -12.45 23.10 -1.73
C GLY A 153 -12.00 21.93 -0.85
N ILE A 154 -11.38 20.92 -1.46
CA ILE A 154 -10.84 19.75 -0.78
C ILE A 154 -9.38 19.51 -1.18
N THR A 155 -8.62 18.91 -0.28
CA THR A 155 -7.28 18.39 -0.53
C THR A 155 -7.22 16.90 -0.24
N GLY A 156 -6.25 16.24 -0.86
CA GLY A 156 -6.06 14.81 -0.70
C GLY A 156 -5.03 14.22 -1.64
N LEU A 157 -4.84 12.91 -1.54
CA LEU A 157 -3.89 12.17 -2.34
C LEU A 157 -4.55 11.54 -3.57
N LEU A 158 -3.97 11.75 -4.75
CA LEU A 158 -4.37 11.03 -5.95
C LEU A 158 -4.09 9.54 -5.82
N ARG A 159 -5.09 8.72 -6.12
CA ARG A 159 -4.99 7.27 -6.22
C ARG A 159 -5.47 6.80 -7.58
N MET A 160 -4.67 5.96 -8.22
CA MET A 160 -5.10 5.34 -9.48
C MET A 160 -6.24 4.36 -9.22
N SER A 161 -7.20 4.33 -10.14
CA SER A 161 -8.35 3.43 -10.05
C SER A 161 -7.92 1.97 -9.87
N GLU A 162 -8.61 1.26 -8.98
CA GLU A 162 -8.36 -0.15 -8.65
C GLU A 162 -9.17 -1.07 -9.59
N ARG A 163 -8.85 -1.02 -10.88
CA ARG A 163 -9.54 -1.78 -11.94
C ARG A 163 -9.42 -3.29 -11.74
N GLY A 164 -10.51 -4.00 -11.96
CA GLY A 164 -10.54 -5.48 -11.96
C GLY A 164 -10.89 -6.14 -10.63
N GLY A 165 -11.43 -5.40 -9.66
CA GLY A 165 -11.91 -5.95 -8.38
C GLY A 165 -10.84 -6.04 -7.29
N GLY A 166 -11.27 -6.41 -6.07
CA GLY A 166 -10.36 -6.69 -4.97
C GLY A 166 -9.70 -8.06 -5.16
N PHE A 167 -8.51 -8.27 -4.56
CA PHE A 167 -7.66 -9.47 -4.75
C PHE A 167 -8.40 -10.84 -4.68
N LEU A 168 -9.56 -10.90 -4.00
CA LEU A 168 -10.38 -12.12 -3.84
C LEU A 168 -11.84 -11.98 -4.30
N ARG A 169 -12.31 -10.79 -4.67
CA ARG A 169 -13.73 -10.52 -4.95
C ARG A 169 -13.91 -9.42 -6.00
N ASP A 170 -14.65 -9.74 -7.05
CA ASP A 170 -15.05 -8.78 -8.07
C ASP A 170 -16.18 -7.88 -7.59
N ASN A 171 -16.16 -6.62 -8.03
CA ASN A 171 -17.29 -5.72 -7.82
C ASN A 171 -18.57 -6.31 -8.44
N ASP A 172 -19.70 -6.09 -7.77
CA ASP A 172 -21.02 -6.47 -8.25
C ASP A 172 -21.92 -5.23 -8.32
N PRO A 173 -21.80 -4.46 -9.43
CA PRO A 173 -22.59 -3.25 -9.64
C PRO A 173 -24.11 -3.51 -9.63
N LYS A 174 -24.55 -4.70 -10.06
CA LYS A 174 -25.97 -5.05 -10.16
C LYS A 174 -26.62 -5.10 -8.78
N HIS A 175 -25.90 -5.61 -7.78
CA HIS A 175 -26.35 -5.68 -6.38
C HIS A 175 -25.76 -4.58 -5.50
N ASN A 176 -25.10 -3.58 -6.10
CA ASN A 176 -24.45 -2.47 -5.40
C ASN A 176 -23.45 -2.92 -4.32
N ARG A 177 -22.67 -3.99 -4.60
CA ARG A 177 -21.60 -4.47 -3.71
C ARG A 177 -20.24 -4.16 -4.32
N TRP A 178 -19.39 -3.50 -3.56
CA TRP A 178 -18.10 -3.02 -4.03
C TRP A 178 -16.98 -3.47 -3.10
N TYR A 179 -15.91 -4.01 -3.68
CA TYR A 179 -14.74 -4.55 -2.99
C TYR A 179 -13.44 -3.90 -3.44
N SER A 180 -13.45 -3.14 -4.54
CA SER A 180 -12.37 -2.25 -4.96
C SER A 180 -12.87 -0.84 -5.25
N ARG A 181 -11.97 0.14 -5.14
CA ARG A 181 -12.20 1.54 -5.49
C ARG A 181 -11.98 1.76 -7.00
N ASP A 182 -12.70 0.98 -7.79
CA ASP A 182 -12.72 1.08 -9.26
C ASP A 182 -13.57 2.29 -9.68
N ALA A 183 -12.91 3.40 -10.00
CA ALA A 183 -13.56 4.66 -10.27
C ALA A 183 -14.47 4.57 -11.49
N GLU A 184 -14.01 3.95 -12.58
CA GLU A 184 -14.76 3.81 -13.81
C GLU A 184 -15.98 2.89 -13.65
N ALA A 185 -15.82 1.75 -12.98
CA ALA A 185 -16.95 0.85 -12.73
C ALA A 185 -18.02 1.51 -11.84
N ILE A 186 -17.60 2.21 -10.77
CA ILE A 186 -18.52 2.99 -9.92
C ILE A 186 -19.20 4.07 -10.76
N GLY A 187 -18.44 4.81 -11.58
CA GLY A 187 -18.98 5.85 -12.45
C GLY A 187 -20.05 5.32 -13.39
N ALA A 188 -19.76 4.24 -14.09
CA ALA A 188 -20.69 3.58 -14.99
C ALA A 188 -21.98 3.15 -14.26
N ALA A 189 -21.85 2.55 -13.08
CA ALA A 189 -22.99 2.12 -12.26
C ALA A 189 -23.84 3.29 -11.71
N ARG A 190 -23.30 4.51 -11.70
CA ARG A 190 -23.99 5.74 -11.30
C ARG A 190 -24.43 6.61 -12.48
N GLY A 191 -24.24 6.13 -13.73
CA GLY A 191 -24.58 6.89 -14.93
C GLY A 191 -23.68 8.10 -15.19
N LEU A 192 -22.45 8.09 -14.65
CA LEU A 192 -21.47 9.17 -14.82
C LEU A 192 -20.68 8.96 -16.11
N THR A 193 -20.62 9.98 -16.96
CA THR A 193 -20.03 9.88 -18.31
C THR A 193 -18.64 10.51 -18.44
N ARG A 194 -18.29 11.49 -17.59
CA ARG A 194 -17.00 12.20 -17.59
C ARG A 194 -16.21 11.98 -16.31
N ILE A 195 -15.96 10.73 -15.98
CA ILE A 195 -15.25 10.34 -14.76
C ILE A 195 -13.74 10.26 -14.97
N ALA A 196 -12.98 10.73 -13.97
CA ALA A 196 -11.54 10.55 -13.91
C ALA A 196 -11.15 9.07 -13.74
N PRO A 197 -10.09 8.57 -14.41
CA PRO A 197 -9.56 7.21 -14.21
C PRO A 197 -8.71 7.07 -12.93
N TRP A 198 -9.04 7.89 -11.92
CA TRP A 198 -8.37 8.01 -10.64
C TRP A 198 -9.38 8.60 -9.63
N PHE A 199 -9.11 8.42 -8.35
CA PHE A 199 -9.89 8.98 -7.25
C PHE A 199 -8.97 9.74 -6.29
N LEU A 200 -9.55 10.55 -5.41
CA LEU A 200 -8.82 11.25 -4.35
C LEU A 200 -9.11 10.61 -2.99
N ASP A 201 -8.08 10.23 -2.25
CA ASP A 201 -8.21 9.96 -0.81
C ASP A 201 -8.17 11.31 -0.08
N GLN A 202 -9.31 11.75 0.47
CA GLN A 202 -9.41 13.05 1.13
C GLN A 202 -8.54 13.12 2.39
N ASP A 203 -7.87 14.25 2.60
CA ASP A 203 -7.13 14.50 3.83
C ASP A 203 -8.06 14.49 5.05
N ALA A 204 -7.48 14.21 6.22
CA ALA A 204 -8.14 14.52 7.48
C ALA A 204 -8.48 16.01 7.50
N THR A 205 -9.75 16.35 7.77
CA THR A 205 -10.15 17.74 7.90
C THR A 205 -9.45 18.33 9.12
N ASN A 206 -8.47 19.20 8.93
CA ASN A 206 -8.05 20.14 9.98
C ASN A 206 -9.23 21.08 10.24
N SER A 207 -10.14 20.70 11.13
CA SER A 207 -11.01 21.66 11.76
C SER A 207 -10.10 22.57 12.58
N VAL A 208 -9.77 23.75 12.04
CA VAL A 208 -9.15 24.83 12.81
C VAL A 208 -10.19 25.34 13.81
N ALA A 209 -10.38 24.59 14.90
CA ALA A 209 -10.92 25.11 16.15
C ALA A 209 -9.72 25.59 17.00
N PRO A 210 -9.83 26.71 17.72
CA PRO A 210 -8.76 27.19 18.58
C PRO A 210 -8.42 26.11 19.61
N LYS A 211 -7.13 25.76 19.72
CA LYS A 211 -6.64 24.86 20.76
C LYS A 211 -6.87 25.49 22.14
N THR A 212 -7.91 25.05 22.84
CA THR A 212 -8.03 25.22 24.28
C THR A 212 -8.42 23.89 24.90
N GLY A 213 -7.51 23.31 25.68
CA GLY A 213 -7.78 22.15 26.53
C GLY A 213 -6.89 20.96 26.23
N SER A 214 -6.02 20.64 27.17
CA SER A 214 -5.17 19.45 27.20
C SER A 214 -6.01 18.17 27.30
N ASP A 215 -6.19 17.47 26.16
CA ASP A 215 -6.72 16.11 26.09
C ASP A 215 -5.55 15.11 25.87
N PRO A 216 -5.37 14.10 26.76
CA PRO A 216 -4.35 13.07 26.59
C PRO A 216 -4.59 12.09 25.42
N PHE A 217 -5.69 12.21 24.67
CA PHE A 217 -5.99 11.39 23.49
C PHE A 217 -5.79 12.10 22.14
N ASN A 218 -5.16 13.27 22.14
CA ASN A 218 -4.71 13.91 20.90
C ASN A 218 -3.51 13.15 20.31
N ARG A 219 -3.75 11.94 19.75
CA ARG A 219 -2.90 11.45 18.67
C ARG A 219 -3.12 12.41 17.52
N GLU A 220 -2.16 13.31 17.40
CA GLU A 220 -1.85 14.06 16.21
C GLU A 220 -1.98 13.15 14.99
N VAL A 221 -3.16 13.12 14.34
CA VAL A 221 -3.35 12.46 13.04
C VAL A 221 -2.70 13.38 12.02
N GLN A 222 -1.38 13.48 12.09
CA GLN A 222 -0.55 14.25 11.17
C GLN A 222 -0.20 13.36 10.00
N GLY A 223 -0.82 13.67 8.86
CA GLY A 223 -0.35 13.18 7.57
C GLY A 223 -0.59 11.71 7.32
N VAL A 224 -0.29 11.31 6.09
CA VAL A 224 -0.36 9.93 5.63
C VAL A 224 0.86 9.18 6.13
N GLU A 225 0.64 8.11 6.87
CA GLU A 225 1.73 7.29 7.42
C GLU A 225 2.30 6.35 6.36
N ILE A 226 3.61 6.43 6.14
CA ILE A 226 4.36 5.45 5.35
C ILE A 226 4.87 4.34 6.28
N LYS A 227 4.26 3.16 6.22
CA LYS A 227 4.66 2.00 7.04
C LYS A 227 5.58 1.07 6.27
N ILE A 228 6.84 0.94 6.71
CA ILE A 228 7.78 -0.03 6.14
C ILE A 228 7.81 -1.25 7.04
N THR A 229 7.36 -2.41 6.55
CA THR A 229 7.35 -3.66 7.32
C THR A 229 8.48 -4.58 6.90
N ASN A 230 9.10 -5.26 7.86
CA ASN A 230 10.01 -6.38 7.60
C ASN A 230 9.18 -7.67 7.61
N GLY A 231 9.60 -8.70 6.88
CA GLY A 231 8.84 -9.93 6.64
C GLY A 231 8.60 -10.82 7.86
N SER A 232 9.07 -10.39 9.04
CA SER A 232 8.80 -10.99 10.34
C SER A 232 7.73 -10.24 11.14
N ASP A 233 7.24 -9.09 10.64
CA ASP A 233 6.17 -8.37 11.30
C ASP A 233 4.88 -9.17 11.10
N PRO A 234 4.25 -9.68 12.18
CA PRO A 234 3.06 -10.51 12.03
C PRO A 234 1.97 -9.72 11.31
N ILE A 235 1.48 -10.28 10.19
CA ILE A 235 0.21 -9.90 9.60
C ILE A 235 -0.86 -10.36 10.59
N ASN A 236 -1.38 -9.44 11.41
CA ASN A 236 -2.43 -9.65 12.41
C ASN A 236 -2.08 -10.59 13.57
N HIS A 237 -1.66 -10.01 14.70
CA HIS A 237 -2.00 -10.46 16.05
C HIS A 237 -2.15 -9.16 16.86
N ASP A 238 -3.37 -8.63 17.07
CA ASP A 238 -4.25 -9.12 18.12
C ASP A 238 -5.72 -8.77 17.79
N VAL A 239 -6.49 -9.78 17.36
CA VAL A 239 -7.95 -9.77 17.46
C VAL A 239 -8.30 -10.81 18.53
N GLN A 240 -8.05 -10.45 19.79
CA GLN A 240 -8.74 -11.06 20.92
C GLN A 240 -9.45 -9.95 21.68
N GLY A 241 -10.70 -9.72 21.28
CA GLY A 241 -11.64 -8.94 22.06
C GLY A 241 -11.85 -9.62 23.41
N THR A 242 -11.32 -9.02 24.48
CA THR A 242 -11.99 -9.07 25.77
C THR A 242 -12.86 -7.82 25.83
N GLY A 243 -14.16 -8.04 25.66
CA GLY A 243 -15.17 -6.99 25.79
C GLY A 243 -15.11 -6.37 27.18
N ARG A 244 -14.50 -5.20 27.28
CA ARG A 244 -14.71 -4.29 28.40
C ARG A 244 -15.41 -3.06 27.88
N ARG A 245 -16.74 -3.06 28.03
CA ARG A 245 -17.59 -1.89 27.85
C ARG A 245 -17.13 -0.82 28.85
N THR A 246 -16.25 0.08 28.41
CA THR A 246 -15.91 1.29 29.16
C THR A 246 -17.00 2.33 28.90
N THR A 247 -17.92 2.45 29.84
CA THR A 247 -18.87 3.55 29.94
C THR A 247 -18.12 4.79 30.42
N ASN A 248 -17.43 5.49 29.53
CA ASN A 248 -17.02 6.88 29.76
C ASN A 248 -16.95 7.57 28.40
N GLY A 249 -17.72 8.66 28.29
CA GLY A 249 -18.13 9.24 27.01
C GLY A 249 -17.01 9.90 26.22
N SER A 250 -16.74 9.34 25.04
CA SER A 250 -16.33 10.03 23.81
C SER A 250 -16.14 9.02 22.67
N ASP A 251 -17.07 8.07 22.51
CA ASP A 251 -17.10 7.26 21.29
C ASP A 251 -17.66 8.13 20.15
N PRO A 252 -16.84 8.45 19.11
CA PRO A 252 -17.28 9.28 17.99
C PRO A 252 -18.46 8.68 17.21
N PHE A 253 -18.81 7.42 17.47
CA PHE A 253 -19.88 6.67 16.80
C PHE A 253 -21.11 6.40 17.69
N SER A 254 -21.15 6.84 18.95
CA SER A 254 -22.20 6.45 19.92
C SER A 254 -23.59 7.10 19.73
N ARG A 255 -23.94 7.59 18.53
CA ARG A 255 -25.29 8.08 18.22
C ARG A 255 -26.07 7.03 17.44
N ILE A 256 -26.83 6.19 18.16
CA ILE A 256 -27.68 5.15 17.57
C ILE A 256 -28.67 5.80 16.58
N GLY A 257 -28.53 5.48 15.28
CA GLY A 257 -29.44 5.88 14.21
C GLY A 257 -29.15 7.21 13.50
N ALA A 258 -28.16 8.00 13.96
CA ALA A 258 -27.77 9.23 13.28
C ALA A 258 -26.71 8.95 12.19
N PRO A 259 -26.76 9.61 11.03
CA PRO A 259 -25.68 9.54 10.06
C PRO A 259 -24.34 9.97 10.66
N VAL A 260 -23.29 9.22 10.34
CA VAL A 260 -21.93 9.37 10.86
C VAL A 260 -21.05 10.01 9.79
N ALA A 261 -20.29 11.05 10.18
CA ALA A 261 -19.30 11.63 9.30
C ALA A 261 -18.17 10.61 9.01
N PRO A 262 -17.86 10.29 7.74
CA PRO A 262 -16.75 9.41 7.40
C PRO A 262 -15.42 9.95 7.92
N VAL A 263 -14.58 9.07 8.47
CA VAL A 263 -13.26 9.44 9.01
C VAL A 263 -12.24 9.46 7.87
N ALA A 264 -11.90 10.66 7.40
CA ALA A 264 -10.91 10.90 6.35
C ALA A 264 -9.47 10.70 6.86
N GLY A 265 -8.48 10.75 5.97
CA GLY A 265 -7.05 10.72 6.34
C GLY A 265 -6.51 9.36 6.80
N LEU A 266 -7.27 8.27 6.67
CA LEU A 266 -6.83 6.91 7.04
C LEU A 266 -6.01 6.22 5.94
N THR A 267 -5.40 6.99 5.05
CA THR A 267 -4.55 6.44 3.99
C THR A 267 -3.24 5.98 4.59
N VAL A 268 -2.99 4.66 4.54
CA VAL A 268 -1.72 4.06 4.92
C VAL A 268 -1.03 3.54 3.66
N VAL A 269 0.23 3.93 3.44
CA VAL A 269 1.04 3.39 2.37
C VAL A 269 2.04 2.40 2.97
N SER A 270 1.88 1.11 2.65
CA SER A 270 2.73 0.06 3.19
C SER A 270 3.74 -0.48 2.19
N PHE A 271 4.99 -0.66 2.63
CA PHE A 271 6.08 -1.22 1.82
C PHE A 271 6.79 -2.37 2.56
N HIS A 272 6.69 -3.59 2.05
CA HIS A 272 7.37 -4.77 2.63
C HIS A 272 8.84 -4.89 2.21
N ASN A 273 9.82 -4.91 3.11
CA ASN A 273 11.25 -4.88 2.76
C ASN A 273 12.11 -5.98 3.43
N ASN A 274 12.38 -7.08 2.72
CA ASN A 274 13.19 -8.20 3.26
C ASN A 274 14.60 -8.28 2.67
N HIS A 275 14.95 -7.35 1.78
CA HIS A 275 16.15 -7.46 0.95
C HIS A 275 17.46 -7.42 1.75
N LEU A 276 17.49 -6.67 2.85
CA LEU A 276 18.69 -6.59 3.71
C LEU A 276 18.96 -7.92 4.42
N VAL A 277 17.92 -8.54 4.99
CA VAL A 277 18.04 -9.85 5.66
C VAL A 277 18.53 -10.90 4.68
N TYR A 278 17.94 -10.96 3.48
CA TYR A 278 18.40 -11.88 2.44
C TYR A 278 19.84 -11.61 2.00
N ALA A 279 20.23 -10.35 1.82
CA ALA A 279 21.61 -10.01 1.48
C ALA A 279 22.60 -10.55 2.52
N LEU A 280 22.31 -10.37 3.81
CA LEU A 280 23.14 -10.90 4.90
C LEU A 280 23.22 -12.43 4.85
N THR A 281 22.10 -13.13 4.64
CA THR A 281 22.07 -14.59 4.49
C THR A 281 22.95 -15.07 3.34
N TRP A 282 22.85 -14.43 2.16
CA TRP A 282 23.64 -14.81 0.99
C TRP A 282 25.15 -14.58 1.21
N PHE A 283 25.54 -13.45 1.78
CA PHE A 283 26.95 -13.19 2.09
C PHE A 283 27.50 -14.14 3.17
N ALA A 284 26.73 -14.45 4.21
CA ALA A 284 27.15 -15.39 5.25
C ALA A 284 27.40 -16.80 4.68
N MET A 285 26.46 -17.32 3.88
CA MET A 285 26.65 -18.62 3.20
C MET A 285 27.81 -18.58 2.19
N GLY A 286 28.00 -17.46 1.49
CA GLY A 286 29.14 -17.24 0.61
C GLY A 286 30.48 -17.35 1.35
N LEU A 287 30.60 -16.67 2.51
CA LEU A 287 31.80 -16.74 3.36
C LEU A 287 32.08 -18.15 3.87
N MET A 288 31.03 -18.89 4.28
CA MET A 288 31.16 -20.29 4.69
C MET A 288 31.67 -21.16 3.54
N SER A 289 31.12 -20.98 2.33
CA SER A 289 31.56 -21.71 1.13
C SER A 289 33.00 -21.39 0.76
N ALA A 290 33.42 -20.13 0.87
CA ALA A 290 34.81 -19.70 0.67
C ALA A 290 35.76 -20.35 1.70
N GLY A 291 35.38 -20.34 2.98
CA GLY A 291 36.16 -20.96 4.05
C GLY A 291 36.34 -22.47 3.85
N ALA A 292 35.27 -23.17 3.45
CA ALA A 292 35.31 -24.60 3.12
C ALA A 292 36.20 -24.88 1.89
N SER A 293 36.06 -24.09 0.82
CA SER A 293 36.92 -24.19 -0.37
C SER A 293 38.40 -24.03 -0.01
N TYR A 294 38.73 -23.01 0.80
CA TYR A 294 40.09 -22.76 1.28
C TYR A 294 40.65 -23.91 2.12
N ALA A 295 39.86 -24.43 3.07
CA ALA A 295 40.29 -25.51 3.94
C ALA A 295 40.59 -26.81 3.16
N ILE A 296 39.75 -27.16 2.19
CA ILE A 296 39.93 -28.32 1.30
C ILE A 296 41.14 -28.13 0.38
N ALA A 297 41.30 -26.92 -0.19
CA ALA A 297 42.44 -26.61 -1.05
C ALA A 297 43.79 -26.69 -0.31
N ARG A 298 43.81 -26.38 1.00
CA ARG A 298 44.98 -26.47 1.87
C ARG A 298 45.20 -27.85 2.48
N GLY A 299 44.32 -28.82 2.23
CA GLY A 299 44.40 -30.17 2.78
C GLY A 299 44.22 -30.24 4.29
N LYS A 300 43.58 -29.23 4.90
CA LYS A 300 43.25 -29.21 6.34
C LYS A 300 42.04 -30.13 6.67
N ILE A 301 41.35 -30.60 5.63
CA ILE A 301 40.19 -31.50 5.62
C ILE A 301 40.30 -32.34 4.31
#